data_AF-A0A914FNG1-F1
#
_entry.id   AF-A0A914FNG1-F1
#
_cell.length_a   1.000
_cell.length_b   1.000
_cell.length_c   1.000
_cell.angle_alpha   90.00
_cell.angle_beta   90.00
_cell.angle_gamma   90.00
#
_symmetry.space_group_name_H-M   'P 1'
#
loop_
_entity.id
_entity.type
_entity.pdbx_description
1 polymer ?
#
loop_
_entity_poly.entity_id
_entity_poly.type
_entity_poly.pdbx_seq_one_letter_code
_entity_poly.pdbx_strand_id
1 'polypeptide(L)'
;MIISEYLQRPVIVSYFVADAGQKLALPDIIICPFNRFNRTYLEYHNITGDLAQYLELTFPGPAMFDFQKPILQRVQMDLDKFDNEISEIIAKMKNNMTFKSFMHEASIKCESFFQDPEVCKIVTEFMTSAGKCFRLPGGEQISDGFGHGLKLIITLPKHLYNPGANQMLNDGIAVKLAEPGHGVDRDLMFISSGVHAIMPLSATHYEFMNDPPRYSCTDDLPQNYSRLWCLEVCLKCHLWHKNKSAKDKILF
;
A
#
# COMPACT_ATOMS: atom_id res chain seq x y z
N MET A 1 -49.99 -9.29 -12.97
CA MET A 1 -50.19 -7.98 -12.31
C MET A 1 -48.91 -7.17 -12.54
N ILE A 2 -48.82 -6.47 -13.67
CA ILE A 2 -47.56 -5.85 -14.15
C ILE A 2 -47.09 -4.74 -13.20
N ILE A 3 -48.02 -3.99 -12.62
CA ILE A 3 -47.71 -2.89 -11.70
C ILE A 3 -47.08 -3.40 -10.40
N SER A 4 -47.45 -4.59 -9.90
CA SER A 4 -46.83 -5.12 -8.67
C SER A 4 -45.42 -5.64 -8.90
N GLU A 5 -45.15 -6.25 -10.05
CA GLU A 5 -43.79 -6.65 -10.45
C GLU A 5 -42.91 -5.43 -10.70
N TYR A 6 -43.45 -4.38 -11.33
CA TYR A 6 -42.77 -3.10 -11.48
C TYR A 6 -42.47 -2.44 -10.11
N LEU A 7 -43.41 -2.49 -9.15
CA LEU A 7 -43.19 -2.02 -7.78
C LEU A 7 -42.17 -2.87 -7.01
N GLN A 8 -42.04 -4.16 -7.32
CA GLN A 8 -40.98 -5.02 -6.76
C GLN A 8 -39.58 -4.66 -7.28
N ARG A 9 -39.49 -3.90 -8.39
CA ARG A 9 -38.26 -3.41 -9.03
C ARG A 9 -37.18 -4.50 -9.14
N PRO A 10 -37.41 -5.59 -9.90
CA PRO A 10 -36.39 -6.60 -10.12
C PRO A 10 -35.19 -5.99 -10.85
N VAL A 11 -33.99 -6.18 -10.30
CA VAL A 11 -32.73 -5.75 -10.93
C VAL A 11 -32.23 -6.89 -11.80
N ILE A 12 -32.03 -6.62 -13.08
CA ILE A 12 -31.46 -7.56 -14.04
C ILE A 12 -30.00 -7.17 -14.24
N VAL A 13 -29.09 -8.08 -13.93
CA VAL A 13 -27.66 -7.91 -14.22
C VAL A 13 -27.40 -8.38 -15.64
N SER A 14 -26.95 -7.47 -16.50
CA SER A 14 -26.45 -7.84 -17.82
C SER A 14 -24.95 -8.05 -17.75
N TYR A 15 -24.46 -9.14 -18.36
CA TYR A 15 -23.04 -9.41 -18.48
C TYR A 15 -22.68 -9.45 -19.96
N PHE A 16 -21.75 -8.59 -20.36
CA PHE A 16 -21.22 -8.54 -21.72
C PHE A 16 -19.74 -8.90 -21.68
N VAL A 17 -19.37 -9.96 -22.40
CA VAL A 17 -17.97 -10.26 -22.69
C VAL A 17 -17.71 -9.78 -24.10
N ALA A 18 -16.85 -8.79 -24.23
CA ALA A 18 -16.32 -8.37 -25.51
C ALA A 18 -14.86 -8.79 -25.57
N ASP A 19 -14.46 -9.46 -26.66
CA ASP A 19 -13.05 -9.54 -26.99
C ASP A 19 -12.55 -8.10 -27.21
N ALA A 20 -11.37 -7.81 -26.66
CA ALA A 20 -10.78 -6.49 -26.73
C ALA A 20 -10.40 -6.13 -28.17
N GLY A 21 -11.37 -5.69 -28.97
CA GLY A 21 -11.19 -5.34 -30.38
C GLY A 21 -10.29 -4.12 -30.59
N GLN A 22 -9.97 -3.35 -29.53
CA GLN A 22 -9.09 -2.19 -29.53
C GLN A 22 -8.37 -2.03 -28.18
N LYS A 23 -7.18 -1.38 -28.23
CA LYS A 23 -6.28 -1.02 -27.13
C LYS A 23 -6.95 -0.98 -25.74
N LEU A 24 -6.50 -1.84 -24.84
CA LEU A 24 -6.93 -1.82 -23.44
C LEU A 24 -5.96 -1.01 -22.59
N ALA A 25 -6.48 -0.17 -21.71
CA ALA A 25 -5.67 0.42 -20.65
C ALA A 25 -5.31 -0.65 -19.61
N LEU A 26 -4.02 -0.80 -19.33
CA LEU A 26 -3.53 -1.69 -18.29
C LEU A 26 -3.56 -0.97 -16.94
N PRO A 27 -3.79 -1.70 -15.84
CA PRO A 27 -3.73 -1.14 -14.50
C PRO A 27 -2.30 -0.74 -14.14
N ASP A 28 -2.17 0.22 -13.22
CA ASP A 28 -0.93 0.47 -12.51
C ASP A 28 -0.55 -0.74 -11.65
N ILE A 29 0.74 -1.02 -11.54
CA ILE A 29 1.27 -2.10 -10.71
C ILE A 29 1.94 -1.48 -9.49
N ILE A 30 1.42 -1.78 -8.31
CA ILE A 30 1.97 -1.35 -7.03
C ILE A 30 2.75 -2.51 -6.43
N ILE A 31 3.99 -2.24 -6.04
CA ILE A 31 4.87 -3.21 -5.42
C ILE A 31 5.39 -2.64 -4.10
N CYS A 32 5.18 -3.38 -3.02
CA CYS A 32 5.61 -3.03 -1.67
C CYS A 32 6.54 -4.14 -1.13
N PRO A 33 7.82 -3.86 -0.84
CA PRO A 33 8.65 -4.80 -0.08
C PRO A 33 8.07 -5.00 1.33
N PHE A 34 8.09 -6.23 1.85
CA PHE A 34 7.66 -6.50 3.22
C PHE A 34 8.61 -5.94 4.27
N ASN A 35 9.91 -5.85 3.95
CA ASN A 35 10.86 -5.16 4.80
C ASN A 35 10.82 -3.66 4.50
N ARG A 36 10.55 -2.87 5.53
CA ARG A 36 10.24 -1.44 5.39
C ARG A 36 11.47 -0.56 5.50
N PHE A 37 12.37 -0.89 6.41
CA PHE A 37 13.52 -0.06 6.73
C PHE A 37 14.86 -0.65 6.29
N ASN A 38 15.77 0.24 5.89
CA ASN A 38 17.15 -0.05 5.62
C ASN A 38 17.92 -0.17 6.94
N ARG A 39 18.30 -1.39 7.29
CA ARG A 39 19.08 -1.72 8.49
C ARG A 39 20.34 -0.88 8.62
N THR A 40 21.11 -0.72 7.54
CA THR A 40 22.37 0.05 7.56
C THR A 40 22.12 1.52 7.91
N TYR A 41 21.00 2.08 7.47
CA TYR A 41 20.61 3.46 7.82
C TYR A 41 20.25 3.57 9.30
N LEU A 42 19.47 2.61 9.82
CA LEU A 42 19.10 2.58 11.24
C LEU A 42 20.33 2.44 12.14
N GLU A 43 21.25 1.53 11.80
CA GLU A 43 22.50 1.31 12.52
C GLU A 43 23.42 2.54 12.48
N TYR A 44 23.54 3.20 11.31
CA TYR A 44 24.33 4.44 11.17
C TYR A 44 23.85 5.56 12.09
N HIS A 45 22.54 5.64 12.34
CA HIS A 45 21.93 6.64 13.23
C HIS A 45 21.77 6.17 14.68
N ASN A 46 22.41 5.06 15.07
CA ASN A 46 22.36 4.49 16.42
C ASN A 46 20.92 4.17 16.90
N ILE A 47 20.04 3.79 15.99
CA ILE A 47 18.69 3.34 16.33
C ILE A 47 18.80 1.92 16.90
N THR A 48 18.37 1.76 18.16
CA THR A 48 18.43 0.47 18.85
C THR A 48 17.42 -0.51 18.26
N GLY A 49 17.61 -1.80 18.52
CA GLY A 49 16.69 -2.84 18.04
C GLY A 49 15.24 -2.61 18.48
N ASP A 50 15.02 -2.25 19.75
CA ASP A 50 13.67 -1.97 20.29
C ASP A 50 13.06 -0.71 19.70
N LEU A 51 13.87 0.33 19.45
CA LEU A 51 13.43 1.55 18.78
C LEU A 51 13.05 1.29 17.32
N ALA A 52 13.78 0.40 16.64
CA ALA A 52 13.42 -0.08 15.31
C ALA A 52 12.12 -0.91 15.32
N GLN A 53 11.88 -1.71 16.37
CA GLN A 53 10.59 -2.39 16.56
C GLN A 53 9.45 -1.38 16.71
N TYR A 54 9.67 -0.32 17.49
CA TYR A 54 8.70 0.78 17.64
C TYR A 54 8.38 1.44 16.30
N LEU A 55 9.39 1.73 15.47
CA LEU A 55 9.18 2.26 14.13
C LEU A 55 8.34 1.31 13.25
N GLU A 56 8.52 -0.01 13.37
CA GLU A 56 7.71 -1.00 12.65
C GLU A 56 6.23 -1.02 13.11
N LEU A 57 5.92 -0.56 14.32
CA LEU A 57 4.54 -0.44 14.82
C LEU A 57 3.76 0.73 14.21
N THR A 58 4.45 1.71 13.63
CA THR A 58 3.80 2.81 12.90
C THR A 58 3.03 2.31 11.68
N PHE A 59 3.32 1.09 11.23
CA PHE A 59 2.68 0.43 10.10
C PHE A 59 1.93 -0.82 10.57
N PRO A 60 0.64 -0.68 10.94
CA PRO A 60 -0.12 -1.75 11.56
C PRO A 60 -0.31 -2.94 10.59
N GLY A 61 0.03 -4.15 11.05
CA GLY A 61 -0.31 -5.38 10.35
C GLY A 61 -1.80 -5.72 10.49
N PRO A 62 -2.38 -6.47 9.52
CA PRO A 62 -3.81 -6.84 9.56
C PRO A 62 -4.13 -7.88 10.64
N ALA A 63 -3.16 -8.71 11.03
CA ALA A 63 -3.29 -9.71 12.08
C ALA A 63 -1.94 -9.92 12.76
N MET A 64 -1.99 -10.11 14.08
CA MET A 64 -0.81 -10.36 14.90
C MET A 64 -0.70 -11.85 15.22
N PHE A 65 0.45 -12.44 14.92
CA PHE A 65 0.74 -13.82 15.29
C PHE A 65 1.17 -13.92 16.77
N ASP A 66 0.93 -15.08 17.39
CA ASP A 66 1.24 -15.29 18.82
C ASP A 66 2.71 -15.03 19.17
N PHE A 67 3.64 -15.37 18.26
CA PHE A 67 5.08 -15.13 18.46
C PHE A 67 5.46 -13.64 18.43
N GLN A 68 4.65 -12.77 17.84
CA GLN A 68 4.89 -11.33 17.79
C GLN A 68 4.46 -10.63 19.08
N LYS A 69 3.50 -11.22 19.83
CA LYS A 69 2.92 -10.64 21.05
C LYS A 69 3.96 -10.24 22.10
N PRO A 70 4.99 -11.07 22.44
CA PRO A 70 5.96 -10.70 23.47
C PRO A 70 6.86 -9.53 23.06
N ILE A 71 7.17 -9.39 21.77
CA ILE A 71 7.95 -8.24 21.25
C ILE A 71 7.09 -6.98 21.34
N LEU A 72 5.83 -7.06 20.89
CA LEU A 72 4.91 -5.95 20.97
C LEU A 72 4.67 -5.47 22.40
N GLN A 73 4.42 -6.38 23.34
CA GLN A 73 4.14 -6.03 24.74
C GLN A 73 5.30 -5.24 25.35
N ARG A 74 6.55 -5.63 25.07
CA ARG A 74 7.74 -4.90 25.51
C ARG A 74 7.76 -3.49 24.91
N VAL A 75 7.50 -3.36 23.62
CA VAL A 75 7.49 -2.05 22.96
C VAL A 75 6.35 -1.17 23.47
N GLN A 76 5.19 -1.75 23.75
CA GLN A 76 4.00 -1.06 24.25
C GLN A 76 4.16 -0.49 25.66
N MET A 77 5.00 -1.11 26.51
CA MET A 77 5.29 -0.61 27.85
C MET A 77 6.06 0.71 27.84
N ASP A 78 6.89 0.91 26.82
CA ASP A 78 7.85 2.02 26.75
C ASP A 78 7.56 3.00 25.59
N LEU A 79 6.31 3.09 25.11
CA LEU A 79 5.95 3.92 23.96
C LEU A 79 6.37 5.39 24.12
N ASP A 80 6.09 5.99 25.28
CA ASP A 80 6.43 7.40 25.54
C ASP A 80 7.96 7.62 25.53
N LYS A 81 8.72 6.63 26.00
CA LYS A 81 10.19 6.66 25.98
C LYS A 81 10.69 6.61 24.53
N PHE A 82 10.21 5.66 23.73
CA PHE A 82 10.62 5.54 22.32
C PHE A 82 10.19 6.74 21.48
N ASP A 83 9.06 7.35 21.80
CA ASP A 83 8.61 8.56 21.10
C ASP A 83 9.54 9.75 21.34
N ASN A 84 9.99 9.92 22.59
CA ASN A 84 10.97 10.94 22.96
C ASN A 84 12.33 10.65 22.31
N GLU A 85 12.81 9.41 22.37
CA GLU A 85 14.09 9.00 21.76
C GLU A 85 14.11 9.25 20.25
N ILE A 86 13.08 8.84 19.51
CA ILE A 86 12.97 9.13 18.06
C ILE A 86 12.97 10.64 17.81
N SER A 87 12.22 11.41 18.59
CA SER A 87 12.12 12.85 18.40
C SER A 87 13.45 13.56 18.64
N GLU A 88 14.22 13.13 19.64
CA GLU A 88 15.58 13.63 19.89
C GLU A 88 16.55 13.25 18.77
N ILE A 89 16.50 12.02 18.28
CA ILE A 89 17.37 11.56 17.19
C ILE A 89 17.09 12.39 15.93
N ILE A 90 15.82 12.57 15.57
CA ILE A 90 15.42 13.36 14.40
C ILE A 90 15.80 14.83 14.58
N ALA A 91 15.65 15.40 15.78
CA ALA A 91 16.06 16.77 16.06
C ALA A 91 17.59 16.98 15.94
N LYS A 92 18.39 15.93 16.20
CA LYS A 92 19.86 15.96 16.05
C LYS A 92 20.32 15.74 14.60
N MET A 93 19.45 15.29 13.69
CA MET A 93 19.80 15.12 12.28
C MET A 93 19.95 16.48 11.58
N LYS A 94 20.85 16.55 10.58
CA LYS A 94 21.05 17.77 9.79
C LYS A 94 19.72 18.21 9.15
N ASN A 95 19.48 19.51 9.14
CA ASN A 95 18.40 20.22 8.45
C ASN A 95 16.99 20.18 9.07
N ASN A 96 16.83 20.01 10.40
CA ASN A 96 15.49 19.99 11.03
C ASN A 96 14.54 19.03 10.30
N MET A 97 15.01 17.80 10.10
CA MET A 97 14.28 16.77 9.36
C MET A 97 12.91 16.52 10.02
N THR A 98 11.86 16.35 9.21
CA THR A 98 10.55 15.95 9.72
C THR A 98 10.49 14.42 9.88
N PHE A 99 9.60 13.92 10.75
CA PHE A 99 9.37 12.47 10.86
C PHE A 99 9.05 11.82 9.50
N LYS A 100 8.24 12.50 8.66
CA LYS A 100 7.95 12.03 7.30
C LYS A 100 9.21 11.89 6.44
N SER A 101 10.10 12.89 6.48
CA SER A 101 11.37 12.86 5.74
C SER A 101 12.29 11.76 6.24
N PHE A 102 12.39 11.59 7.56
CA PHE A 102 13.14 10.50 8.19
C PHE A 102 12.65 9.13 7.72
N MET A 103 11.33 8.90 7.73
CA MET A 103 10.75 7.63 7.28
C MET A 103 11.04 7.37 5.80
N HIS A 104 11.06 8.40 4.97
CA HIS A 104 11.40 8.29 3.56
C HIS A 104 12.87 7.91 3.33
N GLU A 105 13.79 8.51 4.08
CA GLU A 105 15.22 8.20 3.99
C GLU A 105 15.59 6.84 4.60
N ALA A 106 14.92 6.47 5.71
CA ALA A 106 15.11 5.18 6.37
C ALA A 106 14.56 4.01 5.56
N SER A 107 13.71 4.26 4.55
CA SER A 107 13.13 3.21 3.72
C SER A 107 14.09 2.69 2.66
N ILE A 108 13.87 1.46 2.19
CA ILE A 108 14.67 0.89 1.10
C ILE A 108 14.43 1.68 -0.20
N LYS A 109 15.51 1.94 -0.94
CA LYS A 109 15.47 2.66 -2.22
C LYS A 109 15.10 1.74 -3.38
N CYS A 110 14.51 2.32 -4.43
CA CYS A 110 14.10 1.59 -5.64
C CYS A 110 15.25 0.79 -6.27
N GLU A 111 16.45 1.38 -6.35
CA GLU A 111 17.61 0.79 -7.02
C GLU A 111 18.15 -0.45 -6.30
N SER A 112 17.77 -0.64 -5.03
CA SER A 112 18.12 -1.85 -4.28
C SER A 112 17.21 -3.03 -4.61
N PHE A 113 16.14 -2.80 -5.37
CA PHE A 113 15.03 -3.74 -5.56
C PHE A 113 14.81 -4.12 -7.03
N PHE A 114 14.75 -3.13 -7.92
CA PHE A 114 14.61 -3.40 -9.35
C PHE A 114 15.97 -3.58 -9.99
N GLN A 115 16.14 -4.69 -10.74
CA GLN A 115 17.39 -4.95 -11.44
C GLN A 115 17.62 -3.95 -12.59
N ASP A 116 16.55 -3.51 -13.24
CA ASP A 116 16.59 -2.53 -14.31
C ASP A 116 16.50 -1.09 -13.75
N PRO A 117 17.54 -0.26 -13.90
CA PRO A 117 17.54 1.12 -13.42
C PRO A 117 16.51 2.02 -14.09
N GLU A 118 16.08 1.69 -15.32
CA GLU A 118 15.10 2.50 -16.05
C GLU A 118 13.73 2.44 -15.37
N VAL A 119 13.41 1.34 -14.70
CA VAL A 119 12.17 1.20 -13.91
C VAL A 119 12.13 2.29 -12.83
N CYS A 120 13.23 2.53 -12.13
CA CYS A 120 13.28 3.53 -11.06
C CYS A 120 13.14 4.97 -11.55
N LYS A 121 13.28 5.25 -12.85
CA LYS A 121 13.03 6.59 -13.42
C LYS A 121 11.55 6.87 -13.67
N ILE A 122 10.75 5.82 -13.85
CA ILE A 122 9.31 5.93 -14.17
C ILE A 122 8.41 5.63 -12.98
N VAL A 123 8.93 4.98 -11.93
CA VAL A 123 8.13 4.64 -10.75
C VAL A 123 7.79 5.88 -9.94
N THR A 124 6.59 5.89 -9.37
CA THR A 124 6.21 6.83 -8.32
C THR A 124 6.37 6.15 -6.97
N GLU A 125 7.18 6.75 -6.09
CA GLU A 125 7.38 6.28 -4.71
C GLU A 125 6.35 6.94 -3.77
N PHE A 126 5.74 6.15 -2.88
CA PHE A 126 4.81 6.66 -1.88
C PHE A 126 4.76 5.73 -0.65
N MET A 127 4.27 6.26 0.47
CA MET A 127 4.11 5.51 1.71
C MET A 127 2.71 4.92 1.81
N THR A 128 2.61 3.70 2.34
CA THR A 128 1.34 3.03 2.66
C THR A 128 1.44 2.35 4.03
N SER A 129 0.35 1.73 4.49
CA SER A 129 0.37 0.84 5.66
C SER A 129 1.33 -0.35 5.55
N ALA A 130 1.76 -0.73 4.34
CA ALA A 130 2.78 -1.76 4.13
C ALA A 130 4.22 -1.21 4.21
N GLY A 131 4.40 0.11 4.29
CA GLY A 131 5.69 0.78 4.16
C GLY A 131 5.80 1.54 2.83
N LYS A 132 7.04 1.81 2.41
CA LYS A 132 7.32 2.45 1.11
C LYS A 132 6.99 1.49 -0.03
N CYS A 133 6.20 1.96 -0.99
CA CYS A 133 5.78 1.21 -2.16
C CYS A 133 6.16 1.95 -3.45
N PHE A 134 6.21 1.20 -4.54
CA PHE A 134 6.54 1.67 -5.88
C PHE A 134 5.34 1.44 -6.80
N ARG A 135 4.81 2.51 -7.40
CA ARG A 135 3.77 2.44 -8.42
C ARG A 135 4.41 2.56 -9.79
N LEU A 136 4.30 1.49 -10.58
CA LEU A 136 4.64 1.48 -11.99
C LEU A 136 3.38 1.87 -12.77
N PRO A 137 3.47 2.88 -13.66
CA PRO A 137 2.32 3.28 -14.46
C PRO A 137 1.90 2.15 -15.42
N GLY A 138 0.59 1.96 -15.55
CA GLY A 138 0.01 1.12 -16.59
C GLY A 138 0.26 1.68 -17.99
N GLY A 139 0.34 0.79 -18.98
CA GLY A 139 0.46 1.14 -20.40
C GLY A 139 -0.81 0.83 -21.19
N GLU A 140 -0.73 0.90 -22.52
CA GLU A 140 -1.76 0.35 -23.41
C GLU A 140 -1.36 -1.06 -23.86
N GLN A 141 -2.28 -2.02 -23.72
CA GLN A 141 -2.12 -3.35 -24.29
C GLN A 141 -2.39 -3.32 -25.78
N ILE A 142 -1.37 -3.66 -26.57
CA ILE A 142 -1.44 -3.70 -28.04
C ILE A 142 -1.78 -5.11 -28.54
N SER A 143 -1.37 -6.15 -27.80
CA SER A 143 -1.57 -7.56 -28.15
C SER A 143 -1.56 -8.42 -26.89
N ASP A 144 -2.07 -9.65 -27.01
CA ASP A 144 -2.22 -10.59 -25.91
C ASP A 144 -1.06 -11.59 -25.81
N GLY A 145 -0.89 -12.18 -24.63
CA GLY A 145 0.08 -13.24 -24.37
C GLY A 145 1.33 -12.79 -23.63
N PHE A 146 2.08 -13.76 -23.11
CA PHE A 146 3.21 -13.52 -22.20
C PHE A 146 4.30 -12.60 -22.78
N GLY A 147 4.54 -12.67 -24.10
CA GLY A 147 5.55 -11.85 -24.77
C GLY A 147 5.20 -10.37 -24.91
N HIS A 148 3.93 -10.00 -24.69
CA HIS A 148 3.44 -8.63 -24.78
C HIS A 148 3.13 -8.01 -23.42
N GLY A 149 3.39 -8.75 -22.33
CA GLY A 149 3.23 -8.29 -20.95
C GLY A 149 4.49 -7.62 -20.40
N LEU A 150 4.35 -7.03 -19.22
CA LEU A 150 5.48 -6.49 -18.46
C LEU A 150 6.22 -7.62 -17.73
N LYS A 151 7.54 -7.67 -17.90
CA LYS A 151 8.43 -8.55 -17.13
C LYS A 151 9.26 -7.71 -16.17
N LEU A 152 9.11 -7.97 -14.87
CA LEU A 152 9.90 -7.34 -13.82
C LEU A 152 10.80 -8.39 -13.16
N ILE A 153 12.07 -8.04 -12.96
CA ILE A 153 12.98 -8.84 -12.15
C ILE A 153 13.26 -8.05 -10.87
N ILE A 154 12.87 -8.65 -9.75
CA ILE A 154 12.91 -8.05 -8.43
C ILE A 154 13.92 -8.81 -7.58
N THR A 155 14.87 -8.07 -7.01
CA THR A 155 15.86 -8.58 -6.07
C THR A 155 15.48 -8.10 -4.68
N LEU A 156 15.37 -9.01 -3.72
CA LEU A 156 15.10 -8.65 -2.33
C LEU A 156 16.43 -8.43 -1.60
N PRO A 157 16.77 -7.20 -1.18
CA PRO A 157 18.07 -6.91 -0.58
C PRO A 157 18.07 -7.34 0.90
N LYS A 158 18.11 -8.65 1.14
CA LYS A 158 18.04 -9.26 2.49
C LYS A 158 19.09 -8.71 3.47
N HIS A 159 20.25 -8.29 2.96
CA HIS A 159 21.31 -7.69 3.77
C HIS A 159 20.93 -6.33 4.36
N LEU A 160 19.98 -5.62 3.74
CA LEU A 160 19.44 -4.35 4.24
C LEU A 160 18.23 -4.57 5.15
N TYR A 161 17.79 -5.81 5.36
CA TYR A 161 16.56 -6.08 6.11
C TYR A 161 16.81 -5.95 7.61
N ASN A 162 15.93 -5.22 8.29
CA ASN A 162 15.94 -5.04 9.73
C ASN A 162 14.88 -5.94 10.35
N PRO A 163 15.19 -6.94 11.19
CA PRO A 163 14.17 -7.80 11.77
C PRO A 163 13.15 -6.99 12.57
N GLY A 164 11.85 -7.14 12.27
CA GLY A 164 10.77 -6.34 12.85
C GLY A 164 9.60 -7.17 13.37
N ALA A 165 8.87 -6.65 14.36
CA ALA A 165 7.74 -7.30 15.00
C ALA A 165 6.59 -7.48 14.01
N ASN A 166 6.42 -6.52 13.10
CA ASN A 166 5.45 -6.55 12.00
C ASN A 166 6.04 -7.07 10.70
N GLN A 167 7.31 -7.46 10.67
CA GLN A 167 7.83 -8.19 9.53
C GLN A 167 7.26 -9.59 9.60
N MET A 168 6.27 -9.85 8.74
CA MET A 168 5.89 -11.20 8.42
C MET A 168 7.19 -11.95 8.09
N LEU A 169 7.32 -13.21 8.51
CA LEU A 169 8.41 -14.14 8.15
C LEU A 169 8.48 -14.41 6.63
N ASN A 170 7.83 -13.57 5.84
CA ASN A 170 7.56 -13.67 4.43
C ASN A 170 8.66 -12.92 3.69
N ASP A 171 9.65 -13.68 3.24
CA ASP A 171 10.57 -13.26 2.21
C ASP A 171 9.79 -13.09 0.90
N GLY A 172 9.49 -11.86 0.51
CA GLY A 172 8.62 -11.59 -0.63
C GLY A 172 8.21 -10.13 -0.77
N ILE A 173 7.20 -9.94 -1.61
CA ILE A 173 6.66 -8.64 -2.01
C ILE A 173 5.14 -8.68 -1.96
N ALA A 174 4.55 -7.54 -1.63
CA ALA A 174 3.13 -7.30 -1.77
C ALA A 174 2.91 -6.62 -3.13
N VAL A 175 2.01 -7.17 -3.94
CA VAL A 175 1.67 -6.66 -5.27
C VAL A 175 0.19 -6.33 -5.33
N LYS A 176 -0.15 -5.22 -5.96
CA LYS A 176 -1.53 -4.87 -6.26
C LYS A 176 -1.64 -4.22 -7.62
N LEU A 177 -2.74 -4.54 -8.30
CA LEU A 177 -3.16 -3.83 -9.50
C LEU A 177 -4.16 -2.76 -9.09
N ALA A 178 -3.95 -1.54 -9.56
CA ALA A 178 -4.86 -0.43 -9.31
C ALA A 178 -5.21 0.27 -10.61
N GLU A 179 -6.42 0.81 -10.69
CA GLU A 179 -6.77 1.72 -11.77
C GLU A 179 -5.88 2.97 -11.70
N PRO A 180 -5.38 3.49 -12.84
CA PRO A 180 -4.57 4.70 -12.87
C PRO A 180 -5.25 5.85 -12.12
N GLY A 181 -4.48 6.59 -11.32
CA GLY A 181 -4.99 7.73 -10.55
C GLY A 181 -5.81 7.40 -9.30
N HIS A 182 -6.13 6.14 -9.05
CA HIS A 182 -6.84 5.70 -7.83
C HIS A 182 -5.86 5.33 -6.70
N GLY A 183 -6.32 5.28 -5.45
CA GLY A 183 -5.46 4.93 -4.31
C GLY A 183 -5.16 3.43 -4.19
N VAL A 184 -4.41 3.04 -3.15
CA VAL A 184 -4.01 1.66 -2.87
C VAL A 184 -4.72 1.12 -1.62
N ASP A 185 -5.76 0.29 -1.81
CA ASP A 185 -6.47 -0.38 -0.70
C ASP A 185 -5.62 -1.53 -0.12
N ARG A 186 -6.02 -2.08 1.03
CA ARG A 186 -5.24 -3.01 1.87
C ARG A 186 -5.21 -4.46 1.36
N ASP A 187 -5.90 -4.77 0.27
CA ASP A 187 -5.95 -6.06 -0.42
C ASP A 187 -4.71 -6.27 -1.31
N LEU A 188 -3.56 -6.40 -0.67
CA LEU A 188 -2.29 -6.69 -1.34
C LEU A 188 -2.13 -8.20 -1.55
N MET A 189 -1.76 -8.62 -2.77
CA MET A 189 -1.40 -10.01 -3.07
C MET A 189 0.04 -10.29 -2.65
N PHE A 190 0.29 -11.43 -2.00
CA PHE A 190 1.63 -11.83 -1.62
C PHE A 190 2.32 -12.63 -2.74
N ILE A 191 3.55 -12.26 -3.09
CA ILE A 191 4.43 -13.05 -3.95
C ILE A 191 5.72 -13.33 -3.16
N SER A 192 6.00 -14.62 -2.91
CA SER A 192 7.21 -15.03 -2.21
C SER A 192 8.47 -14.80 -3.06
N SER A 193 9.63 -14.78 -2.42
CA SER A 193 10.91 -14.82 -3.11
C SER A 193 11.14 -16.17 -3.81
N GLY A 194 12.05 -16.21 -4.77
CA GLY A 194 12.48 -17.45 -5.42
C GLY A 194 11.47 -18.09 -6.38
N VAL A 195 10.36 -17.39 -6.69
CA VAL A 195 9.34 -17.87 -7.63
C VAL A 195 9.28 -17.00 -8.87
N HIS A 196 8.82 -17.59 -9.98
CA HIS A 196 8.40 -16.84 -11.16
C HIS A 196 6.86 -16.77 -11.13
N ALA A 197 6.33 -15.62 -10.71
CA ALA A 197 4.90 -15.38 -10.66
C ALA A 197 4.40 -14.86 -12.01
N ILE A 198 3.34 -15.48 -12.55
CA ILE A 198 2.66 -15.04 -13.77
C ILE A 198 1.27 -14.57 -13.37
N MET A 199 0.92 -13.34 -13.74
CA MET A 199 -0.35 -12.72 -13.41
C MET A 199 -1.13 -12.41 -14.69
N PRO A 200 -1.97 -13.35 -15.18
CA PRO A 200 -2.84 -13.09 -16.31
C PRO A 200 -3.91 -12.09 -15.91
N LEU A 201 -4.16 -11.09 -16.76
CA LEU A 201 -5.10 -10.02 -16.49
C LEU A 201 -6.37 -10.19 -17.33
N SER A 202 -7.52 -9.93 -16.70
CA SER A 202 -8.79 -9.77 -17.38
C SER A 202 -9.41 -8.46 -16.90
N ALA A 203 -9.62 -7.52 -17.81
CA ALA A 203 -10.29 -6.27 -17.48
C ALA A 203 -11.79 -6.53 -17.26
N THR A 204 -12.34 -6.02 -16.16
CA THR A 204 -13.78 -6.08 -15.89
C THR A 204 -14.25 -4.68 -15.53
N HIS A 205 -15.27 -4.20 -16.23
CA HIS A 205 -15.91 -2.93 -15.94
C HIS A 205 -17.29 -3.19 -15.34
N TYR A 206 -17.62 -2.48 -14.27
CA TYR A 206 -18.90 -2.60 -13.58
C TYR A 206 -19.62 -1.25 -13.65
N GLU A 207 -20.80 -1.24 -14.24
CA GLU A 207 -21.71 -0.11 -14.21
C GLU A 207 -22.84 -0.41 -13.22
N PHE A 208 -23.05 0.51 -12.28
CA PHE A 208 -24.10 0.39 -11.28
C PHE A 208 -25.20 1.41 -11.56
N MET A 209 -26.45 0.94 -11.51
CA MET A 209 -27.61 1.82 -11.58
C MET A 209 -27.84 2.48 -10.21
N ASN A 210 -28.03 3.79 -10.18
CA ASN A 210 -28.44 4.52 -8.99
C ASN A 210 -29.94 4.24 -8.72
N ASP A 211 -30.26 3.40 -7.73
CA ASP A 211 -31.64 3.04 -7.33
C ASP A 211 -31.77 2.92 -5.80
N PRO A 212 -31.83 4.05 -5.07
CA PRO A 212 -32.06 4.04 -3.63
C PRO A 212 -33.44 3.41 -3.29
N PRO A 213 -33.54 2.59 -2.23
CA PRO A 213 -32.55 2.36 -1.17
C PRO A 213 -31.58 1.20 -1.44
N ARG A 214 -31.66 0.51 -2.58
CA ARG A 214 -30.85 -0.69 -2.86
C ARG A 214 -29.42 -0.35 -3.25
N TYR A 215 -29.26 0.60 -4.17
CA TYR A 215 -27.97 1.10 -4.62
C TYR A 215 -28.01 2.62 -4.59
N SER A 216 -27.18 3.22 -3.75
CA SER A 216 -27.00 4.67 -3.72
C SER A 216 -25.64 4.99 -4.32
N CYS A 217 -25.64 5.35 -5.59
CA CYS A 217 -24.47 5.92 -6.26
C CYS A 217 -24.50 7.43 -6.04
N THR A 218 -23.34 8.04 -5.85
CA THR A 218 -23.22 9.48 -5.67
C THR A 218 -22.93 10.12 -7.03
N ASP A 219 -23.67 11.17 -7.40
CA ASP A 219 -23.57 11.78 -8.72
C ASP A 219 -22.51 12.92 -8.78
N ASP A 220 -22.21 13.57 -7.64
CA ASP A 220 -21.21 14.64 -7.53
C ASP A 220 -19.91 14.14 -6.89
N LEU A 221 -19.09 13.46 -7.68
CA LEU A 221 -17.85 12.86 -7.22
C LEU A 221 -16.62 13.53 -7.84
N PRO A 222 -15.55 13.76 -7.05
CA PRO A 222 -14.26 14.14 -7.63
C PRO A 222 -13.78 13.05 -8.60
N GLN A 223 -12.99 13.41 -9.61
CA GLN A 223 -12.53 12.48 -10.66
C GLN A 223 -11.78 11.24 -10.15
N ASN A 224 -11.21 11.30 -8.94
CA ASN A 224 -10.49 10.20 -8.30
C ASN A 224 -11.30 9.51 -7.19
N TYR A 225 -12.62 9.74 -7.14
CA TYR A 225 -13.46 9.12 -6.14
C TYR A 225 -13.45 7.61 -6.31
N SER A 226 -13.16 6.94 -5.20
CA SER A 226 -13.29 5.51 -5.05
C SER A 226 -13.73 5.20 -3.63
N ARG A 227 -14.18 3.97 -3.39
CA ARG A 227 -14.41 3.45 -2.04
C ARG A 227 -13.23 3.73 -1.12
N LEU A 228 -12.01 3.58 -1.64
CA LEU A 228 -10.80 3.84 -0.89
C LEU A 228 -10.59 5.33 -0.61
N TRP A 229 -10.73 6.20 -1.62
CA TRP A 229 -10.63 7.64 -1.40
C TRP A 229 -11.59 8.11 -0.31
N CYS A 230 -12.82 7.58 -0.32
CA CYS A 230 -13.81 7.86 0.71
C CYS A 230 -13.35 7.39 2.11
N LEU A 231 -12.79 6.18 2.20
CA LEU A 231 -12.23 5.65 3.45
C LEU A 231 -11.05 6.49 3.96
N GLU A 232 -10.12 6.88 3.10
CA GLU A 232 -8.96 7.69 3.46
C GLU A 232 -9.36 9.09 3.94
N VAL A 233 -10.31 9.73 3.26
CA VAL A 233 -10.88 11.02 3.68
C VAL A 233 -11.57 10.88 5.04
N CYS A 234 -12.34 9.81 5.24
CA CYS A 234 -12.96 9.52 6.53
C CYS A 234 -11.91 9.40 7.65
N LEU A 235 -10.84 8.64 7.44
CA LEU A 235 -9.75 8.50 8.40
C LEU A 235 -9.08 9.84 8.71
N LYS A 236 -8.78 10.66 7.69
CA LYS A 236 -8.21 12.00 7.87
C LYS A 236 -9.12 12.91 8.68
N CYS A 237 -10.42 12.95 8.37
CA CYS A 237 -11.40 13.74 9.11
C CYS A 237 -11.54 13.26 10.56
N HIS A 238 -11.54 11.95 10.79
CA HIS A 238 -11.69 11.40 12.14
C HIS A 238 -10.49 11.71 13.04
N LEU A 239 -9.27 11.72 12.49
CA LEU A 239 -8.05 12.17 13.16
C LEU A 239 -8.09 13.68 13.45
N TRP A 240 -8.56 14.48 12.49
CA TRP A 240 -8.78 15.92 12.69
C TRP A 240 -9.70 16.24 13.86
N HIS A 241 -10.79 15.47 14.05
CA HIS A 241 -11.71 15.68 15.17
C HIS A 241 -11.19 15.17 16.53
N LYS A 242 -10.18 14.30 16.57
CA LYS A 242 -9.53 13.85 17.82
C LYS A 242 -8.38 14.76 18.28
N ASN A 243 -8.04 15.81 17.54
CA ASN A 243 -6.94 16.73 17.84
C ASN A 243 -7.19 17.66 19.04
N LYS A 244 -7.10 17.10 20.25
CA LYS A 244 -6.68 17.82 21.47
C LYS A 244 -5.53 17.11 22.23
N SER A 245 -4.97 16.01 21.71
CA SER A 245 -3.87 15.32 22.39
C SER A 245 -2.94 14.67 21.37
N ALA A 246 -1.65 15.00 21.48
CA ALA A 246 -0.58 14.60 20.59
C ALA A 246 -0.26 13.10 20.69
N LYS A 247 -1.02 12.24 20.00
CA LYS A 247 -0.75 10.78 19.95
C LYS A 247 -0.77 10.15 18.55
N ASP A 248 -0.74 10.96 17.49
CA ASP A 248 -0.84 10.46 16.12
C ASP A 248 0.49 10.63 15.35
N LYS A 249 1.48 9.78 15.66
CA LYS A 249 2.65 9.51 14.78
C LYS A 249 2.51 8.19 14.00
N ILE A 250 1.30 7.64 13.93
CA ILE A 250 0.99 6.52 13.04
C ILE A 250 0.65 7.14 11.68
N LEU A 251 1.64 7.13 10.79
CA LEU A 251 1.48 7.54 9.39
C LEU A 251 0.47 6.61 8.71
N PHE A 252 -0.65 7.16 8.27
CA PHE A 252 -1.43 6.59 7.17
C PHE A 252 -0.85 7.07 5.85
#